data_AF-A0AAF0U0X1-F1
#
_entry.id   AF-A0AAF0U0X1-F1
#
_cell.length_a   1.000
_cell.length_b   1.000
_cell.length_c   1.000
_cell.angle_alpha   90.00
_cell.angle_beta   90.00
_cell.angle_gamma   90.00
#
_symmetry.space_group_name_H-M   'P 1'
#
loop_
_entity.id
_entity.type
_entity.pdbx_description
1 polymer ?
#
loop_
_entity_poly.entity_id
_entity_poly.type
_entity_poly.pdbx_seq_one_letter_code
_entity_poly.pdbx_strand_id
1 'polypeptide(L)'
;MEVLRGRVHFFPFSTHSTYFSIRARASFKVQQGNDPFFQAAIERASLRFRESHSPDPLLIDPYVGCLLPCNSVEDMDQELHPYCLATKFIDDKLLETMQSTDGLKQVVLLTDGLDTRPYRLNWPTSTLVFDICPEKVFRGALQKLQGNREKHKFHLIEWEKVTQPKYQGGLGIKNLAAHNKSMMMKWLWRYNLEDAGLWKEVIIAKHGRLNQWCSNITTLPYGVGLWKSIRMLWDTFDQNAYFELGNGLLLKFWTDKWLGNTTLQEDFPDLFRIAQDPNSVIAANREGINWDLRFRRNMHDWEVNDLVDLFARLQHCHINLQAADKLKWGHQKGVYTVKEGYQQLCSRNLVIANWPWKLIWRTKLPPKVIKLKYGEMDSWVTKEATNSYGVTVWRSIRNWWPFLRNHTTIIHNGIKTRFWKDRWLAYPYGTTVDDIDAGAKIPRGCMSFHVPSESFDVENILCSKGFSGTRPSIWAFQGLPVVNLESFKDILSTVSNLAMKGCLFLGELPVWLAEMDVGDHVGDLSAIKKWLDDLFMSYGFRVKMIEYDEVARNLRQDSAKRVSEVSTSILFVAEHLRFSDDQMETWRTEFQRIEEEGDEEGFEEL
;
A
#
# COMPACT_ATOMS: atom_id res chain seq x y z
N MET A 1 20.86 2.50 65.16
CA MET A 1 20.80 3.93 64.79
C MET A 1 19.65 4.07 63.81
N GLU A 2 18.42 3.99 64.33
CA GLU A 2 17.49 5.12 64.52
C GLU A 2 16.74 5.42 63.19
N VAL A 3 15.41 5.34 63.06
CA VAL A 3 14.30 5.55 64.01
C VAL A 3 13.08 4.66 63.66
N LEU A 4 12.40 4.24 64.73
CA LEU A 4 11.17 3.45 64.85
C LEU A 4 9.88 4.17 64.40
N ARG A 5 8.89 3.38 63.97
CA ARG A 5 7.42 3.40 64.26
C ARG A 5 6.72 2.71 63.08
N GLY A 6 6.08 1.54 63.15
CA GLY A 6 5.37 0.89 64.24
C GLY A 6 3.90 1.28 64.23
N ARG A 7 3.04 0.51 63.53
CA ARG A 7 1.76 -0.02 64.05
C ARG A 7 1.08 -0.99 63.07
N VAL A 8 0.74 -2.14 63.63
CA VAL A 8 -0.03 -3.28 63.12
C VAL A 8 -1.52 -3.00 63.32
N HIS A 9 -2.42 -3.48 62.45
CA HIS A 9 -3.69 -4.18 62.79
C HIS A 9 -4.36 -4.82 61.54
N PHE A 10 -5.20 -5.82 61.80
CA PHE A 10 -5.66 -6.95 60.98
C PHE A 10 -6.81 -6.66 59.97
N PHE A 11 -6.89 -7.53 58.94
CA PHE A 11 -7.97 -7.96 58.00
C PHE A 11 -9.45 -7.54 58.26
N PRO A 12 -10.34 -7.40 57.23
CA PRO A 12 -10.68 -8.47 56.27
C PRO A 12 -10.98 -8.08 54.80
N PHE A 13 -11.08 -9.12 53.96
CA PHE A 13 -11.63 -9.07 52.60
C PHE A 13 -13.06 -8.49 52.58
N SER A 14 -13.33 -7.54 51.67
CA SER A 14 -14.66 -7.40 51.06
C SER A 14 -14.51 -6.91 49.61
N THR A 15 -15.15 -7.64 48.71
CA THR A 15 -15.36 -7.39 47.29
C THR A 15 -15.87 -5.97 47.02
N HIS A 16 -15.14 -5.17 46.24
CA HIS A 16 -15.73 -4.10 45.43
C HIS A 16 -14.93 -3.91 44.13
N SER A 17 -15.66 -4.03 43.02
CA SER A 17 -15.22 -3.81 41.64
C SER A 17 -14.78 -2.36 41.45
N THR A 18 -13.48 -2.14 41.23
CA THR A 18 -12.97 -0.84 40.78
C THR A 18 -13.05 -0.76 39.25
N TYR A 19 -14.12 -0.12 38.78
CA TYR A 19 -14.23 0.50 37.47
C TYR A 19 -13.03 1.45 37.24
N PHE A 20 -12.16 1.14 36.30
CA PHE A 20 -11.12 2.06 35.84
C PHE A 20 -11.66 2.90 34.69
N SER A 21 -11.99 4.15 35.00
CA SER A 21 -12.23 5.21 34.03
C SER A 21 -10.90 5.63 33.39
N ILE A 22 -10.80 5.53 32.05
CA ILE A 22 -9.64 6.04 31.31
C ILE A 22 -10.13 7.14 30.35
N ARG A 23 -9.84 8.38 30.74
CA ARG A 23 -10.04 9.61 29.96
C ARG A 23 -9.13 9.61 28.73
N ALA A 24 -9.70 9.50 27.53
CA ALA A 24 -9.05 9.95 26.31
C ALA A 24 -9.35 11.44 26.10
N ARG A 25 -8.33 12.30 26.29
CA ARG A 25 -8.39 13.72 25.92
C ARG A 25 -8.13 13.85 24.41
N ALA A 26 -9.20 14.01 23.65
CA ALA A 26 -9.18 14.64 22.33
C ALA A 26 -10.42 15.53 22.22
N SER A 27 -10.31 16.77 22.68
CA SER A 27 -11.38 17.76 22.57
C SER A 27 -11.39 18.35 21.15
N PHE A 28 -12.26 17.83 20.28
CA PHE A 28 -12.66 18.53 19.07
C PHE A 28 -13.99 19.23 19.35
N LYS A 29 -13.99 20.57 19.35
CA LYS A 29 -15.22 21.37 19.36
C LYS A 29 -15.83 21.29 17.95
N VAL A 30 -16.54 20.22 17.63
CA VAL A 30 -17.69 20.38 16.72
C VAL A 30 -18.67 21.22 17.52
N GLN A 31 -19.16 22.33 16.97
CA GLN A 31 -20.31 23.01 17.56
C GLN A 31 -21.41 21.94 17.71
N GLN A 32 -21.67 21.52 18.96
CA GLN A 32 -22.83 20.72 19.34
C GLN A 32 -24.06 21.59 19.08
N GLY A 33 -24.40 21.77 17.80
CA GLY A 33 -25.69 22.29 17.40
C GLY A 33 -26.72 21.20 17.65
N ASN A 34 -27.92 21.62 18.06
CA ASN A 34 -29.14 20.81 18.18
C ASN A 34 -29.57 20.22 16.81
N ASP A 35 -28.71 19.44 16.15
CA ASP A 35 -29.01 18.77 14.90
C ASP A 35 -29.76 17.46 15.23
N PRO A 36 -31.08 17.38 15.00
CA PRO A 36 -31.88 16.25 15.42
C PRO A 36 -31.47 14.94 14.72
N PHE A 37 -30.94 15.02 13.50
CA PHE A 37 -30.48 13.85 12.76
C PHE A 37 -29.19 13.27 13.36
N PHE A 38 -28.30 14.13 13.84
CA PHE A 38 -27.09 13.68 14.53
C PHE A 38 -27.42 13.04 15.90
N GLN A 39 -28.41 13.57 16.62
CA GLN A 39 -28.87 12.96 17.87
C GLN A 39 -29.51 11.60 17.63
N ALA A 40 -30.39 11.46 16.64
CA ALA A 40 -30.97 10.18 16.26
C ALA A 40 -29.90 9.13 15.87
N ALA A 41 -28.84 9.55 15.17
CA ALA A 41 -27.71 8.68 14.85
C ALA A 41 -26.98 8.20 16.12
N ILE A 42 -26.74 9.10 17.08
CA ILE A 42 -26.12 8.76 18.38
C ILE A 42 -27.01 7.82 19.20
N GLU A 43 -28.32 8.04 19.22
CA GLU A 43 -29.28 7.18 19.92
C GLU A 43 -29.23 5.76 19.37
N ARG A 44 -29.31 5.60 18.05
CA ARG A 44 -29.20 4.30 17.38
C ARG A 44 -27.85 3.61 17.60
N ALA A 45 -26.75 4.38 17.53
CA ALA A 45 -25.43 3.88 17.88
C ALA A 45 -25.37 3.42 19.36
N SER A 46 -26.05 4.13 20.27
CA SER A 46 -26.13 3.78 21.68
C SER A 46 -26.90 2.47 21.89
N LEU A 47 -27.97 2.22 21.13
CA LEU A 47 -28.69 0.95 21.13
C LEU A 47 -27.78 -0.21 20.70
N ARG A 48 -27.01 -0.05 19.62
CA ARG A 48 -26.03 -1.07 19.16
C ARG A 48 -24.93 -1.32 20.20
N PHE A 49 -24.46 -0.26 20.86
CA PHE A 49 -23.46 -0.36 21.93
C PHE A 49 -23.99 -1.13 23.13
N ARG A 50 -25.20 -0.81 23.61
CA ARG A 50 -25.86 -1.52 24.71
C ARG A 50 -26.06 -3.00 24.39
N GLU A 51 -26.57 -3.30 23.19
CA GLU A 51 -26.77 -4.70 22.77
C GLU A 51 -25.45 -5.48 22.70
N SER A 52 -24.38 -4.86 22.21
CA SER A 52 -23.05 -5.48 22.15
C SER A 52 -22.46 -5.82 23.53
N HIS A 53 -22.91 -5.13 24.59
CA HIS A 53 -22.49 -5.35 25.98
C HIS A 53 -23.51 -6.17 26.80
N SER A 54 -24.57 -6.65 26.14
CA SER A 54 -25.52 -7.55 26.78
C SER A 54 -24.85 -8.88 27.16
N PRO A 55 -25.29 -9.56 28.24
CA PRO A 55 -24.76 -10.87 28.62
C PRO A 55 -24.87 -11.93 27.50
N ASP A 56 -25.90 -11.80 26.66
CA ASP A 56 -26.13 -12.63 25.47
C ASP A 56 -26.49 -11.70 24.28
N PRO A 57 -25.47 -11.19 23.56
CA PRO A 57 -25.65 -10.17 22.54
C PRO A 57 -26.13 -10.79 21.22
N LEU A 58 -27.20 -10.23 20.65
CA LEU A 58 -27.71 -10.61 19.32
C LEU A 58 -26.73 -10.22 18.20
N LEU A 59 -26.06 -9.09 18.37
CA LEU A 59 -25.05 -8.57 17.45
C LEU A 59 -23.90 -7.95 18.25
N ILE A 60 -22.70 -7.99 17.67
CA ILE A 60 -21.50 -7.39 18.24
C ILE A 60 -20.99 -6.32 17.29
N ASP A 61 -20.98 -5.08 17.76
CA ASP A 61 -20.36 -3.93 17.09
C ASP A 61 -19.12 -3.48 17.88
N PRO A 62 -17.91 -3.89 17.46
CA PRO A 62 -16.69 -3.58 18.19
C PRO A 62 -16.25 -2.11 18.06
N TYR A 63 -16.84 -1.34 17.13
CA TYR A 63 -16.37 0.01 16.80
C TYR A 63 -17.29 1.11 17.31
N VAL A 64 -18.58 0.83 17.51
CA VAL A 64 -19.57 1.84 17.90
C VAL A 64 -19.23 2.58 19.19
N GLY A 65 -18.57 1.92 20.14
CA GLY A 65 -18.10 2.56 21.38
C GLY A 65 -17.13 3.72 21.13
N CYS A 66 -16.36 3.70 20.04
CA CYS A 66 -15.48 4.80 19.65
C CYS A 66 -16.27 6.02 19.12
N LEU A 67 -17.48 5.80 18.60
CA LEU A 67 -18.30 6.83 17.96
C LEU A 67 -19.12 7.63 18.98
N LEU A 68 -19.45 7.01 20.12
CA LEU A 68 -20.32 7.60 21.14
C LEU A 68 -19.61 8.64 22.04
N PRO A 69 -20.35 9.62 22.58
CA PRO A 69 -19.85 10.52 23.63
C PRO A 69 -19.58 9.76 24.95
N CYS A 70 -18.64 10.22 25.79
CA CYS A 70 -18.29 9.54 27.04
C CYS A 70 -19.41 9.47 28.11
N ASN A 71 -20.53 10.17 27.91
CA ASN A 71 -21.60 10.32 28.90
C ASN A 71 -22.94 9.70 28.47
N SER A 72 -23.02 9.01 27.33
CA SER A 72 -24.29 8.49 26.77
C SER A 72 -24.69 7.11 27.28
N VAL A 73 -24.09 6.64 28.39
CA VAL A 73 -24.40 5.32 28.97
C VAL A 73 -25.36 5.53 30.14
N GLU A 74 -26.65 5.64 29.82
CA GLU A 74 -27.74 5.54 30.78
C GLU A 74 -28.08 4.08 31.08
N ASP A 75 -28.85 3.87 32.16
CA ASP A 75 -29.12 2.58 32.80
C ASP A 75 -29.51 1.44 31.85
N MET A 76 -29.05 0.24 32.21
CA MET A 76 -29.19 -0.98 31.41
C MET A 76 -30.60 -1.58 31.56
N ASP A 77 -31.57 -1.08 30.79
CA ASP A 77 -32.82 -1.79 30.59
C ASP A 77 -32.57 -3.12 29.85
N GLN A 78 -33.17 -4.20 30.33
CA GLN A 78 -32.94 -5.57 29.84
C GLN A 78 -33.75 -5.92 28.58
N GLU A 79 -34.51 -4.99 28.02
CA GLU A 79 -35.39 -5.24 26.87
C GLU A 79 -34.63 -5.17 25.54
N LEU A 80 -34.96 -6.09 24.63
CA LEU A 80 -34.40 -6.11 23.29
C LEU A 80 -35.08 -5.06 22.43
N HIS A 81 -34.32 -4.06 22.00
CA HIS A 81 -34.86 -2.98 21.17
C HIS A 81 -35.10 -3.45 19.72
N PRO A 82 -36.26 -3.15 19.10
CA PRO A 82 -36.58 -3.54 17.71
C PRO A 82 -35.50 -3.15 16.70
N TYR A 83 -34.90 -1.97 16.85
CA TYR A 83 -33.76 -1.53 16.03
C TYR A 83 -32.60 -2.55 15.98
N CYS A 84 -32.25 -3.18 17.11
CA CYS A 84 -31.17 -4.18 17.15
C CYS A 84 -31.58 -5.49 16.45
N LEU A 85 -32.86 -5.89 16.56
CA LEU A 85 -33.42 -7.01 15.79
C LEU A 85 -33.35 -6.72 14.28
N ALA A 86 -33.76 -5.52 13.85
CA ALA A 86 -33.65 -5.08 12.47
C ALA A 86 -32.18 -5.10 11.99
N THR A 87 -31.24 -4.56 12.79
CA THR A 87 -29.82 -4.57 12.44
C THR A 87 -29.32 -6.00 12.21
N LYS A 88 -29.65 -6.96 13.10
CA LYS A 88 -29.26 -8.36 12.94
C LYS A 88 -29.87 -9.00 11.70
N PHE A 89 -31.17 -8.79 11.47
CA PHE A 89 -31.87 -9.30 10.29
C PHE A 89 -31.24 -8.78 8.99
N ILE A 90 -30.99 -7.47 8.91
CA ILE A 90 -30.35 -6.82 7.77
C ILE A 90 -28.94 -7.38 7.55
N ASP A 91 -28.14 -7.53 8.61
CA ASP A 91 -26.79 -8.08 8.53
C ASP A 91 -26.78 -9.51 7.97
N ASP A 92 -27.65 -10.38 8.49
CA ASP A 92 -27.76 -11.77 8.05
C ASP A 92 -28.21 -11.85 6.60
N LYS A 93 -29.21 -11.05 6.21
CA LYS A 93 -29.74 -11.04 4.84
C LYS A 93 -28.72 -10.51 3.84
N LEU A 94 -27.95 -9.50 4.22
CA LEU A 94 -26.83 -8.99 3.42
C LEU A 94 -25.79 -10.10 3.19
N LEU A 95 -25.34 -10.78 4.25
CA LEU A 95 -24.32 -11.82 4.13
C LEU A 95 -24.83 -13.06 3.37
N GLU A 96 -26.07 -13.50 3.60
CA GLU A 96 -26.71 -14.62 2.90
C GLU A 96 -26.76 -14.35 1.39
N THR A 97 -27.27 -13.18 0.99
CA THR A 97 -27.41 -12.81 -0.42
C THR A 97 -26.05 -12.66 -1.10
N MET A 98 -25.06 -12.11 -0.40
CA MET A 98 -23.70 -11.94 -0.95
C MET A 98 -22.93 -13.25 -1.05
N GLN A 99 -23.32 -14.32 -0.36
CA GLN A 99 -22.71 -15.64 -0.51
C GLN A 99 -23.19 -16.37 -1.76
N SER A 100 -24.43 -16.16 -2.20
CA SER A 100 -25.00 -16.83 -3.37
C SER A 100 -24.65 -16.18 -4.70
N THR A 101 -24.19 -14.92 -4.69
CA THR A 101 -23.77 -14.22 -5.91
C THR A 101 -22.33 -14.57 -6.29
N ASP A 102 -22.10 -14.91 -7.56
CA ASP A 102 -20.76 -15.08 -8.13
C ASP A 102 -20.23 -13.76 -8.73
N GLY A 103 -18.92 -13.55 -8.68
CA GLY A 103 -18.26 -12.38 -9.27
C GLY A 103 -18.16 -11.16 -8.35
N LEU A 104 -18.15 -9.96 -8.95
CA LEU A 104 -18.04 -8.68 -8.24
C LEU A 104 -19.39 -8.32 -7.58
N LYS A 105 -19.37 -8.10 -6.27
CA LYS A 105 -20.55 -7.86 -5.45
C LYS A 105 -20.69 -6.37 -5.15
N GLN A 106 -21.90 -5.85 -5.28
CA GLN A 106 -22.19 -4.43 -5.00
C GLN A 106 -23.17 -4.34 -3.83
N VAL A 107 -22.79 -3.62 -2.79
CA VAL A 107 -23.63 -3.36 -1.62
C VAL A 107 -23.78 -1.86 -1.50
N VAL A 108 -25.01 -1.37 -1.40
CA VAL A 108 -25.29 0.04 -1.13
C VAL A 108 -25.99 0.15 0.22
N LEU A 109 -25.39 0.90 1.13
CA LEU A 109 -25.89 1.17 2.47
C LEU A 109 -26.39 2.62 2.51
N LEU A 110 -27.66 2.82 2.85
CA LEU A 110 -28.28 4.13 3.07
C LEU A 110 -28.36 4.31 4.59
N THR A 111 -27.45 5.09 5.17
CA THR A 111 -27.18 5.10 6.62
C THR A 111 -27.21 6.50 7.24
N ASP A 112 -27.27 6.55 8.57
CA ASP A 112 -27.14 7.80 9.35
C ASP A 112 -25.70 8.30 9.49
N GLY A 113 -24.71 7.60 8.92
CA GLY A 113 -23.29 7.97 8.96
C GLY A 113 -22.52 7.49 10.19
N LEU A 114 -23.18 6.82 11.15
CA LEU A 114 -22.52 6.10 12.26
C LEU A 114 -22.53 4.57 12.07
N ASP A 115 -22.86 4.09 10.87
CA ASP A 115 -22.84 2.66 10.56
C ASP A 115 -21.40 2.12 10.48
N THR A 116 -21.19 0.96 11.09
CA THR A 116 -19.90 0.29 11.20
C THR A 116 -19.83 -0.99 10.36
N ARG A 117 -20.91 -1.36 9.64
CA ARG A 117 -20.96 -2.54 8.75
C ARG A 117 -19.79 -2.65 7.78
N PRO A 118 -19.30 -1.58 7.13
CA PRO A 118 -18.11 -1.66 6.27
C PRO A 118 -16.86 -2.23 6.98
N TYR A 119 -16.80 -2.10 8.31
CA TYR A 119 -15.66 -2.49 9.13
C TYR A 119 -15.90 -3.76 9.96
N ARG A 120 -17.15 -4.01 10.41
CA ARG A 120 -17.47 -5.13 11.32
C ARG A 120 -17.98 -6.38 10.62
N LEU A 121 -18.58 -6.26 9.43
CA LEU A 121 -19.08 -7.43 8.70
C LEU A 121 -17.96 -8.10 7.89
N ASN A 122 -18.01 -9.43 7.84
CA ASN A 122 -17.06 -10.24 7.07
C ASN A 122 -17.50 -10.31 5.61
N TRP A 123 -17.31 -9.20 4.89
CA TRP A 123 -17.63 -9.12 3.46
C TRP A 123 -16.83 -10.14 2.63
N PRO A 124 -17.47 -10.86 1.70
CA PRO A 124 -16.75 -11.70 0.73
C PRO A 124 -15.74 -10.90 -0.08
N THR A 125 -14.68 -11.54 -0.59
CA THR A 125 -13.74 -10.87 -1.50
C THR A 125 -14.44 -10.36 -2.75
N SER A 126 -13.93 -9.28 -3.34
CA SER A 126 -14.53 -8.60 -4.50
C SER A 126 -15.88 -7.95 -4.20
N THR A 127 -16.06 -7.43 -2.97
CA THR A 127 -17.24 -6.64 -2.58
C THR A 127 -16.92 -5.14 -2.63
N LEU A 128 -17.74 -4.38 -3.34
CA LEU A 128 -17.79 -2.92 -3.31
C LEU A 128 -18.92 -2.49 -2.39
N VAL A 129 -18.61 -1.72 -1.35
CA VAL A 129 -19.58 -1.19 -0.39
C VAL A 129 -19.70 0.32 -0.60
N PHE A 130 -20.86 0.80 -1.01
CA PHE A 130 -21.17 2.21 -1.15
C PHE A 130 -21.99 2.65 0.06
N ASP A 131 -21.46 3.57 0.87
CA ASP A 131 -22.14 4.11 2.05
C ASP A 131 -22.68 5.51 1.71
N ILE A 132 -23.98 5.62 1.52
CA ILE A 132 -24.71 6.85 1.27
C ILE A 132 -25.20 7.39 2.61
N CYS A 133 -24.58 8.48 3.09
CA CYS A 133 -24.93 9.07 4.37
C CYS A 133 -24.56 10.57 4.47
N PRO A 134 -25.04 11.28 5.51
CA PRO A 134 -24.75 12.69 5.69
C PRO A 134 -23.26 12.98 5.86
N GLU A 135 -22.68 13.83 5.00
CA GLU A 135 -21.23 14.10 4.92
C GLU A 135 -20.63 14.51 6.27
N LYS A 136 -21.37 15.35 6.99
CA LYS A 136 -20.94 15.92 8.27
C LYS A 136 -20.77 14.84 9.35
N VAL A 137 -21.70 13.88 9.39
CA VAL A 137 -21.68 12.79 10.38
C VAL A 137 -20.60 11.78 10.01
N PHE A 138 -20.54 11.41 8.72
CA PHE A 138 -19.53 10.48 8.20
C PHE A 138 -18.10 10.95 8.48
N ARG A 139 -17.77 12.22 8.21
CA ARG A 139 -16.42 12.77 8.48
C ARG A 139 -16.04 12.66 9.95
N GLY A 140 -16.98 12.95 10.85
CA GLY A 140 -16.77 12.83 12.29
C GLY A 140 -16.53 11.38 12.72
N ALA A 141 -17.32 10.44 12.18
CA ALA A 141 -17.15 9.01 12.43
C ALA A 141 -15.80 8.50 11.91
N LEU A 142 -15.46 8.83 10.67
CA LEU A 142 -14.23 8.41 10.03
C LEU A 142 -12.98 8.87 10.80
N GLN A 143 -12.98 10.11 11.31
CA GLN A 143 -11.87 10.63 12.12
C GLN A 143 -11.65 9.79 13.40
N LYS A 144 -12.73 9.34 14.04
CA LYS A 144 -12.68 8.50 15.24
C LYS A 144 -12.26 7.07 14.92
N LEU A 145 -12.78 6.50 13.83
CA LEU A 145 -12.48 5.13 13.40
C LEU A 145 -11.06 4.95 12.85
N GLN A 146 -10.46 6.00 12.28
CA GLN A 146 -9.10 5.94 11.74
C GLN A 146 -7.99 5.83 12.82
N GLY A 147 -8.34 5.91 14.11
CA GLY A 147 -7.38 5.87 15.20
C GLY A 147 -6.42 7.07 15.21
N ASN A 148 -5.59 7.19 16.23
CA ASN A 148 -4.66 8.31 16.34
C ASN A 148 -3.53 8.19 15.30
N ARG A 149 -3.63 8.95 14.19
CA ARG A 149 -2.65 9.01 13.09
C ARG A 149 -1.22 9.33 13.53
N GLU A 150 -1.02 9.82 14.75
CA GLU A 150 0.32 10.13 15.26
C GLU A 150 1.20 8.90 15.49
N LYS A 151 0.64 7.69 15.65
CA LYS A 151 1.44 6.47 15.90
C LYS A 151 1.59 5.52 14.71
N HIS A 152 0.67 5.54 13.74
CA HIS A 152 0.76 4.70 12.54
C HIS A 152 1.19 5.51 11.31
N LYS A 153 2.39 6.10 11.38
CA LYS A 153 3.12 6.37 10.14
C LYS A 153 3.65 5.03 9.65
N PHE A 154 3.31 4.65 8.42
CA PHE A 154 4.12 3.66 7.73
C PHE A 154 5.58 4.11 7.86
N HIS A 155 6.46 3.23 8.33
CA HIS A 155 7.90 3.47 8.25
C HIS A 155 8.26 3.41 6.77
N LEU A 156 7.97 4.51 6.07
CA LEU A 156 8.31 4.68 4.66
C LEU A 156 9.82 4.85 4.64
N ILE A 157 10.48 3.81 4.13
CA ILE A 157 11.90 3.83 3.87
C ILE A 157 12.06 4.33 2.44
N GLU A 158 12.90 5.34 2.28
CA GLU A 158 13.23 5.91 0.98
C GLU A 158 13.62 4.83 -0.03
N TRP A 159 13.08 4.90 -1.25
CA TRP A 159 13.27 3.88 -2.27
C TRP A 159 14.75 3.64 -2.62
N GLU A 160 15.56 4.70 -2.57
CA GLU A 160 17.00 4.60 -2.76
C GLU A 160 17.66 3.71 -1.70
N LYS A 161 17.24 3.79 -0.43
CA LYS A 161 17.73 2.93 0.65
C LYS A 161 17.25 1.49 0.49
N VAL A 162 15.99 1.29 0.11
CA VAL A 162 15.41 -0.04 -0.15
C VAL A 162 16.20 -0.79 -1.22
N THR A 163 16.61 -0.09 -2.27
CA THR A 163 17.31 -0.69 -3.43
C THR A 163 18.81 -0.90 -3.23
N GLN A 164 19.36 -0.52 -2.07
CA GLN A 164 20.75 -0.80 -1.74
C GLN A 164 21.00 -2.30 -1.50
N PRO A 165 22.23 -2.78 -1.77
CA PRO A 165 22.64 -4.12 -1.40
C PRO A 165 22.47 -4.38 0.09
N LYS A 166 22.13 -5.63 0.45
CA LYS A 166 21.97 -6.05 1.86
C LYS A 166 23.17 -5.70 2.72
N TYR A 167 24.39 -5.81 2.18
CA TYR A 167 25.64 -5.51 2.89
C TYR A 167 25.91 -4.01 3.10
N GLN A 168 25.12 -3.13 2.48
CA GLN A 168 25.19 -1.67 2.65
C GLN A 168 23.98 -1.10 3.41
N GLY A 169 23.09 -1.96 3.93
CA GLY A 169 21.93 -1.50 4.70
C GLY A 169 20.60 -1.53 3.96
N GLY A 170 20.52 -2.02 2.72
CA GLY A 170 19.25 -2.12 1.99
C GLY A 170 18.52 -3.46 2.12
N LEU A 171 17.33 -3.56 1.52
CA LEU A 171 16.51 -4.79 1.48
C LEU A 171 17.03 -5.82 0.46
N GLY A 172 17.97 -5.43 -0.41
CA GLY A 172 18.48 -6.27 -1.50
C GLY A 172 17.54 -6.38 -2.69
N ILE A 173 16.57 -5.46 -2.80
CA ILE A 173 15.79 -5.27 -4.02
C ILE A 173 16.70 -4.59 -5.04
N LYS A 174 16.77 -5.12 -6.27
CA LYS A 174 17.62 -4.50 -7.30
C LYS A 174 16.97 -3.21 -7.82
N ASN A 175 17.74 -2.14 -7.93
CA ASN A 175 17.36 -0.99 -8.72
C ASN A 175 17.34 -1.40 -10.20
N LEU A 176 16.15 -1.52 -10.78
CA LEU A 176 15.98 -1.98 -12.16
C LEU A 176 16.65 -1.05 -13.18
N ALA A 177 16.65 0.26 -12.94
CA ALA A 177 17.29 1.22 -13.83
C ALA A 177 18.82 1.04 -13.85
N ALA A 178 19.45 0.93 -12.68
CA ALA A 178 20.88 0.65 -12.57
C ALA A 178 21.23 -0.75 -13.13
N HIS A 179 20.36 -1.75 -12.91
CA HIS A 179 20.56 -3.07 -13.46
C HIS A 179 20.48 -3.09 -14.99
N ASN A 180 19.51 -2.39 -15.58
CA ASN A 180 19.41 -2.24 -17.03
C ASN A 180 20.64 -1.55 -17.61
N LYS A 181 21.13 -0.46 -17.00
CA LYS A 181 22.39 0.19 -17.38
C LYS A 181 23.58 -0.77 -17.33
N SER A 182 23.71 -1.60 -16.29
CA SER A 182 24.76 -2.63 -16.22
C SER A 182 24.65 -3.70 -17.32
N MET A 183 23.43 -4.05 -17.73
CA MET A 183 23.23 -4.98 -18.86
C MET A 183 23.61 -4.32 -20.19
N MET A 184 23.28 -3.04 -20.38
CA MET A 184 23.69 -2.26 -21.55
C MET A 184 25.21 -2.10 -21.64
N MET A 185 25.89 -1.84 -20.52
CA MET A 185 27.36 -1.80 -20.45
C MET A 185 28.02 -3.14 -20.84
N LYS A 186 27.34 -4.28 -20.65
CA LYS A 186 27.85 -5.58 -21.16
C LYS A 186 27.99 -5.58 -22.68
N TRP A 187 27.16 -4.84 -23.41
CA TRP A 187 27.29 -4.72 -24.87
C TRP A 187 28.50 -3.88 -25.28
N LEU A 188 28.86 -2.85 -24.51
CA LEU A 188 30.13 -2.12 -24.70
C LEU A 188 31.34 -3.04 -24.50
N TRP A 189 31.28 -3.92 -23.51
CA TRP A 189 32.31 -4.96 -23.33
C TRP A 189 32.36 -5.94 -24.50
N ARG A 190 31.20 -6.45 -24.97
CA ARG A 190 31.14 -7.38 -26.12
C ARG A 190 31.65 -6.73 -27.41
N TYR A 191 31.41 -5.45 -27.61
CA TYR A 191 31.92 -4.69 -28.77
C TYR A 191 33.44 -4.80 -28.89
N ASN A 192 34.14 -4.90 -27.76
CA ASN A 192 35.59 -4.97 -27.68
C ASN A 192 36.17 -6.40 -27.69
N LEU A 193 35.32 -7.43 -27.61
CA LEU A 193 35.75 -8.83 -27.66
C LEU A 193 35.36 -9.54 -28.96
N GLU A 194 34.21 -9.19 -29.52
CA GLU A 194 33.61 -9.90 -30.66
C GLU A 194 34.01 -9.23 -31.97
N ASP A 195 35.27 -9.35 -32.35
CA ASP A 195 35.80 -8.68 -33.54
C ASP A 195 35.19 -9.17 -34.86
N ALA A 196 34.73 -10.42 -34.91
CA ALA A 196 34.08 -11.02 -36.08
C ALA A 196 32.53 -11.00 -36.01
N GLY A 197 31.94 -10.22 -35.10
CA GLY A 197 30.48 -10.18 -34.94
C GLY A 197 29.80 -9.32 -36.01
N LEU A 198 28.89 -9.91 -36.82
CA LEU A 198 28.10 -9.16 -37.81
C LEU A 198 27.35 -7.95 -37.20
N TRP A 199 26.88 -8.07 -35.96
CA TRP A 199 26.21 -6.98 -35.25
C TRP A 199 27.14 -5.77 -35.00
N LYS A 200 28.44 -6.03 -34.75
CA LYS A 200 29.47 -5.00 -34.58
C LYS A 200 29.71 -4.28 -35.92
N GLU A 201 29.78 -5.02 -37.03
CA GLU A 201 29.92 -4.44 -38.37
C GLU A 201 28.75 -3.51 -38.72
N VAL A 202 27.52 -3.92 -38.45
CA VAL A 202 26.33 -3.08 -38.66
C VAL A 202 26.41 -1.77 -37.86
N ILE A 203 26.86 -1.84 -36.61
CA ILE A 203 27.05 -0.65 -35.77
C ILE A 203 28.11 0.28 -36.37
N ILE A 204 29.23 -0.28 -36.82
CA ILE A 204 30.31 0.49 -37.42
C ILE A 204 29.85 1.13 -38.72
N ALA A 205 29.13 0.41 -39.58
CA ALA A 205 28.60 0.94 -40.83
C ALA A 205 27.60 2.07 -40.58
N LYS A 206 26.74 1.94 -39.56
CA LYS A 206 25.69 2.92 -39.25
C LYS A 206 26.19 4.15 -38.49
N HIS A 207 27.14 3.96 -37.58
CA HIS A 207 27.55 4.99 -36.62
C HIS A 207 29.02 5.41 -36.74
N GLY A 208 29.85 4.66 -37.45
CA GLY A 208 31.29 4.90 -37.54
C GLY A 208 32.07 4.53 -36.27
N ARG A 209 33.39 4.61 -36.37
CA ARG A 209 34.34 4.37 -35.26
C ARG A 209 34.96 5.70 -34.83
N LEU A 210 34.98 5.97 -33.52
CA LEU A 210 35.72 7.10 -32.94
C LEU A 210 37.19 6.70 -32.74
N ASN A 211 37.36 5.50 -32.19
CA ASN A 211 38.65 4.83 -32.04
C ASN A 211 38.41 3.32 -32.14
N GLN A 212 39.44 2.52 -31.86
CA GLN A 212 39.34 1.05 -31.92
C GLN A 212 38.40 0.47 -30.87
N TRP A 213 38.17 1.19 -29.78
CA TRP A 213 37.45 0.70 -28.61
C TRP A 213 35.98 1.16 -28.55
N CYS A 214 35.63 2.20 -29.32
CA CYS A 214 34.38 2.92 -29.18
C CYS A 214 33.86 3.50 -30.50
N SER A 215 32.54 3.42 -30.71
CA SER A 215 31.88 4.04 -31.87
C SER A 215 31.78 5.57 -31.72
N ASN A 216 31.48 6.29 -32.82
CA ASN A 216 31.18 7.71 -32.71
C ASN A 216 29.93 7.97 -31.87
N ILE A 217 29.84 9.21 -31.36
CA ILE A 217 28.65 9.70 -30.68
C ILE A 217 27.52 9.78 -31.71
N THR A 218 26.40 9.14 -31.39
CA THR A 218 25.25 9.05 -32.30
C THR A 218 24.40 10.32 -32.23
N THR A 219 24.47 11.17 -33.26
CA THR A 219 23.78 12.49 -33.33
C THR A 219 22.46 12.47 -34.12
N LEU A 220 22.05 11.31 -34.65
CA LEU A 220 20.87 11.22 -35.52
C LEU A 220 19.57 11.66 -34.80
N PRO A 221 18.73 12.51 -35.46
CA PRO A 221 17.56 13.14 -34.85
C PRO A 221 16.30 12.25 -34.77
N TYR A 222 16.24 11.11 -35.47
CA TYR A 222 15.07 10.22 -35.48
C TYR A 222 15.37 8.82 -34.94
N GLY A 223 14.52 8.36 -34.02
CA GLY A 223 14.52 7.02 -33.43
C GLY A 223 15.34 6.90 -32.15
N VAL A 224 14.73 6.37 -31.09
CA VAL A 224 15.41 5.99 -29.84
C VAL A 224 16.25 4.74 -30.13
N GLY A 225 17.37 4.90 -30.83
CA GLY A 225 18.22 3.78 -31.21
C GLY A 225 18.82 3.14 -29.96
N LEU A 226 18.59 1.84 -29.74
CA LEU A 226 19.16 1.08 -28.62
C LEU A 226 20.67 1.32 -28.45
N TRP A 227 21.41 1.40 -29.57
CA TRP A 227 22.86 1.68 -29.56
C TRP A 227 23.21 3.09 -29.08
N LYS A 228 22.36 4.10 -29.33
CA LYS A 228 22.54 5.46 -28.78
C LYS A 228 22.53 5.40 -27.26
N SER A 229 21.56 4.71 -26.66
CA SER A 229 21.47 4.52 -25.21
C SER A 229 22.67 3.75 -24.63
N ILE A 230 23.14 2.72 -25.33
CA ILE A 230 24.34 1.96 -24.93
C ILE A 230 25.59 2.85 -25.02
N ARG A 231 25.77 3.58 -26.12
CA ARG A 231 26.94 4.45 -26.35
C ARG A 231 27.03 5.59 -25.35
N MET A 232 25.92 6.15 -24.87
CA MET A 232 25.91 7.17 -23.81
C MET A 232 26.46 6.67 -22.47
N LEU A 233 26.55 5.35 -22.25
CA LEU A 233 27.12 4.77 -21.04
C LEU A 233 28.64 4.57 -21.11
N TRP A 234 29.29 4.92 -22.23
CA TRP A 234 30.74 4.75 -22.41
C TRP A 234 31.53 5.45 -21.32
N ASP A 235 31.23 6.71 -21.00
CA ASP A 235 32.02 7.49 -20.04
C ASP A 235 31.93 6.89 -18.63
N THR A 236 30.79 6.30 -18.27
CA THR A 236 30.65 5.55 -17.01
C THR A 236 31.38 4.21 -17.03
N PHE A 237 31.40 3.55 -18.20
CA PHE A 237 32.11 2.29 -18.39
C PHE A 237 33.63 2.47 -18.36
N ASP A 238 34.14 3.54 -18.98
CA ASP A 238 35.56 3.86 -19.10
C ASP A 238 36.25 4.16 -17.77
N GLN A 239 35.52 4.66 -16.77
CA GLN A 239 36.04 4.92 -15.42
C GLN A 239 36.73 3.71 -14.79
N ASN A 240 36.27 2.50 -15.09
CA ASN A 240 36.83 1.24 -14.59
C ASN A 240 37.48 0.39 -15.68
N ALA A 241 37.59 0.94 -16.89
CA ALA A 241 38.27 0.29 -18.01
C ALA A 241 39.76 0.65 -17.98
N TYR A 242 40.60 -0.33 -18.31
CA TYR A 242 42.04 -0.16 -18.47
C TYR A 242 42.53 -1.12 -19.54
N PHE A 243 43.73 -0.92 -20.05
CA PHE A 243 44.23 -1.68 -21.19
C PHE A 243 45.41 -2.55 -20.77
N GLU A 244 45.34 -3.84 -21.10
CA GLU A 244 46.46 -4.76 -21.01
C GLU A 244 47.33 -4.60 -22.27
N LEU A 245 48.58 -4.20 -22.06
CA LEU A 245 49.55 -3.98 -23.13
C LEU A 245 49.98 -5.30 -23.77
N GLY A 246 49.72 -5.44 -25.08
CA GLY A 246 50.19 -6.52 -25.93
C GLY A 246 51.34 -6.03 -26.81
N ASN A 247 51.07 -5.87 -28.11
CA ASN A 247 52.04 -5.38 -29.09
C ASN A 247 52.11 -3.85 -29.17
N GLY A 248 51.20 -3.12 -28.53
CA GLY A 248 51.20 -1.66 -28.45
C GLY A 248 50.84 -0.95 -29.75
N LEU A 249 50.25 -1.65 -30.72
CA LEU A 249 49.88 -1.07 -32.02
C LEU A 249 48.55 -0.30 -31.96
N LEU A 250 47.70 -0.57 -30.96
CA LEU A 250 46.36 0.03 -30.86
C LEU A 250 46.27 1.07 -29.74
N LEU A 251 47.11 0.93 -28.71
CA LEU A 251 47.08 1.78 -27.53
C LEU A 251 47.90 3.05 -27.72
N LYS A 252 47.32 4.17 -27.33
CA LYS A 252 48.00 5.48 -27.28
C LYS A 252 48.85 5.58 -26.03
N PHE A 253 50.08 6.05 -26.18
CA PHE A 253 51.04 6.12 -25.09
C PHE A 253 50.57 7.06 -23.97
N TRP A 254 50.10 8.27 -24.30
CA TRP A 254 49.79 9.27 -23.28
C TRP A 254 48.36 9.22 -22.73
N THR A 255 47.39 8.86 -23.58
CA THR A 255 45.95 9.11 -23.33
C THR A 255 45.16 7.88 -22.91
N ASP A 256 45.70 6.67 -23.08
CA ASP A 256 45.04 5.43 -22.66
C ASP A 256 45.53 4.98 -21.27
N LYS A 257 44.65 4.34 -20.49
CA LYS A 257 44.96 3.79 -19.15
C LYS A 257 45.63 2.42 -19.25
N TRP A 258 46.87 2.37 -19.70
CA TRP A 258 47.63 1.13 -19.85
C TRP A 258 48.71 0.93 -18.78
N LEU A 259 49.08 2.00 -18.06
CA LEU A 259 50.10 1.97 -16.99
C LEU A 259 49.51 2.40 -15.63
N GLY A 260 48.63 1.56 -15.07
CA GLY A 260 47.95 1.83 -13.80
C GLY A 260 46.48 2.20 -13.99
N ASN A 261 45.93 3.01 -13.07
CA ASN A 261 44.52 3.42 -13.07
C ASN A 261 44.28 4.81 -13.68
N THR A 262 45.35 5.58 -13.89
CA THR A 262 45.34 6.93 -14.48
C THR A 262 46.04 6.91 -15.83
N THR A 263 45.86 7.97 -16.62
CA THR A 263 46.59 8.15 -17.87
C THR A 263 47.96 8.77 -17.61
N LEU A 264 48.95 8.52 -18.48
CA LEU A 264 50.26 9.17 -18.35
C LEU A 264 50.18 10.69 -18.54
N GLN A 265 49.18 11.17 -19.27
CA GLN A 265 48.87 12.59 -19.37
C GLN A 265 48.48 13.21 -18.01
N GLU A 266 47.70 12.51 -17.19
CA GLU A 266 47.28 13.00 -15.86
C GLU A 266 48.44 12.96 -14.86
N ASP A 267 49.25 11.90 -14.92
CA ASP A 267 50.37 11.72 -13.99
C ASP A 267 51.58 12.59 -14.34
N PHE A 268 51.80 12.87 -15.63
CA PHE A 268 52.95 13.63 -16.13
C PHE A 268 52.51 14.72 -17.14
N PRO A 269 51.75 15.74 -16.69
CA PRO A 269 51.16 16.75 -17.57
C PRO A 269 52.19 17.62 -18.29
N ASP A 270 53.33 17.90 -17.64
CA ASP A 270 54.39 18.72 -18.23
C ASP A 270 55.11 17.99 -19.36
N LEU A 271 55.42 16.70 -19.19
CA LEU A 271 55.98 15.86 -20.25
C LEU A 271 55.01 15.70 -21.43
N PHE A 272 53.72 15.50 -21.15
CA PHE A 272 52.69 15.43 -22.18
C PHE A 272 52.63 16.70 -23.03
N ARG A 273 52.72 17.89 -22.40
CA ARG A 273 52.68 19.19 -23.07
C ARG A 273 53.82 19.38 -24.08
N ILE A 274 54.97 18.77 -23.82
CA ILE A 274 56.14 18.86 -24.70
C ILE A 274 56.32 17.64 -25.61
N ALA A 275 55.45 16.63 -25.53
CA ALA A 275 55.52 15.44 -26.39
C ALA A 275 55.44 15.82 -27.88
N GLN A 276 56.29 15.22 -28.72
CA GLN A 276 56.29 15.48 -30.16
C GLN A 276 54.95 15.11 -30.77
N ASP A 277 54.48 13.89 -30.52
CA ASP A 277 53.15 13.41 -30.88
C ASP A 277 52.37 12.94 -29.65
N PRO A 278 51.47 13.76 -29.11
CA PRO A 278 50.59 13.40 -27.99
C PRO A 278 49.64 12.24 -28.28
N ASN A 279 49.37 11.91 -29.54
CA ASN A 279 48.49 10.82 -29.96
C ASN A 279 49.25 9.56 -30.41
N SER A 280 50.57 9.54 -30.23
CA SER A 280 51.43 8.42 -30.63
C SER A 280 51.00 7.11 -29.97
N VAL A 281 51.05 6.02 -30.75
CA VAL A 281 50.84 4.67 -30.23
C VAL A 281 52.08 4.19 -29.47
N ILE A 282 51.90 3.27 -28.53
CA ILE A 282 52.99 2.76 -27.68
C ILE A 282 54.12 2.17 -28.52
N ALA A 283 53.79 1.43 -29.59
CA ALA A 283 54.78 0.83 -30.48
C ALA A 283 55.64 1.86 -31.23
N ALA A 284 55.15 3.09 -31.45
CA ALA A 284 55.90 4.14 -32.14
C ALA A 284 56.93 4.84 -31.22
N ASN A 285 56.76 4.72 -29.91
CA ASN A 285 57.65 5.28 -28.89
C ASN A 285 58.68 4.26 -28.39
N ARG A 286 58.97 3.25 -29.21
CA ARG A 286 59.81 2.12 -28.80
C ARG A 286 60.67 1.59 -29.94
N GLU A 287 61.91 1.29 -29.62
CA GLU A 287 62.85 0.58 -30.48
C GLU A 287 63.27 -0.73 -29.80
N GLY A 288 62.63 -1.83 -30.19
CA GLY A 288 62.87 -3.15 -29.59
C GLY A 288 62.44 -3.20 -28.12
N ILE A 289 63.40 -3.23 -27.20
CA ILE A 289 63.12 -3.24 -25.75
C ILE A 289 63.10 -1.82 -25.17
N ASN A 290 63.78 -0.87 -25.82
CA ASN A 290 64.05 0.48 -25.30
C ASN A 290 62.93 1.47 -25.67
N TRP A 291 62.62 2.37 -24.75
CA TRP A 291 61.68 3.47 -24.97
C TRP A 291 62.39 4.65 -25.65
N ASP A 292 61.84 5.12 -26.78
CA ASP A 292 62.31 6.31 -27.53
C ASP A 292 61.21 7.38 -27.47
N LEU A 293 61.24 8.21 -26.41
CA LEU A 293 60.30 9.29 -26.21
C LEU A 293 60.85 10.59 -26.82
N ARG A 294 60.13 11.14 -27.80
CA ARG A 294 60.54 12.37 -28.49
C ARG A 294 59.75 13.58 -28.04
N PHE A 295 60.45 14.68 -27.81
CA PHE A 295 59.88 15.94 -27.32
C PHE A 295 60.13 17.08 -28.32
N ARG A 296 59.24 18.08 -28.36
CA ARG A 296 59.26 19.22 -29.28
C ARG A 296 60.38 20.23 -29.00
N ARG A 297 60.94 20.17 -27.79
CA ARG A 297 62.03 21.04 -27.32
C ARG A 297 62.88 20.30 -26.29
N ASN A 298 64.02 20.89 -25.95
CA ASN A 298 64.82 20.44 -24.82
C ASN A 298 64.04 20.57 -23.51
N MET A 299 64.26 19.62 -22.60
CA MET A 299 63.63 19.58 -21.28
C MET A 299 64.26 20.59 -20.33
N HIS A 300 63.45 21.13 -19.44
CA HIS A 300 63.91 21.92 -18.29
C HIS A 300 64.21 21.01 -17.09
N ASP A 301 65.00 21.50 -16.14
CA ASP A 301 65.47 20.72 -14.98
C ASP A 301 64.33 20.09 -14.15
N TRP A 302 63.17 20.75 -14.06
CA TRP A 302 62.00 20.20 -13.35
C TRP A 302 61.31 19.07 -14.15
N GLU A 303 61.30 19.12 -15.48
CA GLU A 303 60.74 18.07 -16.37
C GLU A 303 61.62 16.81 -16.39
N VAL A 304 62.91 16.94 -16.09
CA VAL A 304 63.85 15.81 -16.02
C VAL A 304 63.48 14.85 -14.88
N ASN A 305 63.05 15.38 -13.73
CA ASN A 305 62.63 14.54 -12.60
C ASN A 305 61.38 13.72 -12.96
N ASP A 306 60.39 14.35 -13.60
CA ASP A 306 59.19 13.67 -14.09
C ASP A 306 59.55 12.56 -15.09
N LEU A 307 60.55 12.80 -15.95
CA LEU A 307 61.00 11.80 -16.92
C LEU A 307 61.64 10.59 -16.21
N VAL A 308 62.47 10.82 -15.20
CA VAL A 308 63.08 9.73 -14.41
C VAL A 308 62.00 8.87 -13.75
N ASP A 309 60.99 9.50 -13.15
CA ASP A 309 59.86 8.79 -12.54
C ASP A 309 59.02 8.02 -13.57
N LEU A 310 58.81 8.58 -14.76
CA LEU A 310 58.15 7.90 -15.87
C LEU A 310 58.94 6.64 -16.30
N PHE A 311 60.24 6.76 -16.53
CA PHE A 311 61.07 5.62 -16.93
C PHE A 311 61.13 4.54 -15.84
N ALA A 312 61.13 4.91 -14.56
CA ALA A 312 61.04 3.94 -13.46
C ALA A 312 59.75 3.11 -13.54
N ARG A 313 58.61 3.73 -13.85
CA ARG A 313 57.34 3.00 -14.06
C ARG A 313 57.39 2.12 -15.31
N LEU A 314 57.97 2.62 -16.39
CA LEU A 314 58.09 1.90 -17.66
C LEU A 314 59.01 0.67 -17.58
N GLN A 315 60.04 0.69 -16.72
CA GLN A 315 60.95 -0.45 -16.52
C GLN A 315 60.25 -1.70 -15.97
N HIS A 316 59.16 -1.51 -15.22
CA HIS A 316 58.38 -2.62 -14.65
C HIS A 316 57.31 -3.18 -15.61
N CYS A 317 57.24 -2.69 -16.84
CA CYS A 317 56.27 -3.14 -17.84
C CYS A 317 56.76 -4.38 -18.60
N HIS A 318 56.00 -5.47 -18.53
CA HIS A 318 56.22 -6.64 -19.37
C HIS A 318 55.36 -6.55 -20.63
N ILE A 319 56.00 -6.63 -21.80
CA ILE A 319 55.34 -6.45 -23.11
C ILE A 319 55.37 -7.78 -23.87
N ASN A 320 54.21 -8.22 -24.36
CA ASN A 320 54.09 -9.43 -25.16
C ASN A 320 53.81 -9.08 -26.62
N LEU A 321 54.87 -9.06 -27.44
CA LEU A 321 54.81 -8.70 -28.86
C LEU A 321 53.93 -9.63 -29.72
N GLN A 322 53.64 -10.86 -29.23
CA GLN A 322 52.82 -11.84 -29.93
C GLN A 322 51.33 -11.76 -29.56
N ALA A 323 50.97 -10.95 -28.55
CA ALA A 323 49.59 -10.75 -28.14
C ALA A 323 49.07 -9.41 -28.64
N ALA A 324 47.81 -9.37 -29.08
CA ALA A 324 47.13 -8.11 -29.34
C ALA A 324 46.81 -7.38 -28.02
N ASP A 325 46.75 -6.05 -28.09
CA ASP A 325 46.28 -5.20 -26.99
C ASP A 325 44.86 -5.58 -26.57
N LYS A 326 44.55 -5.58 -25.26
CA LYS A 326 43.24 -6.01 -24.76
C LYS A 326 42.62 -5.00 -23.81
N LEU A 327 41.34 -4.73 -24.00
CA LEU A 327 40.52 -4.04 -23.01
C LEU A 327 40.29 -4.95 -21.79
N LYS A 328 40.55 -4.41 -20.61
CA LYS A 328 40.22 -5.01 -19.31
C LYS A 328 39.28 -4.10 -18.54
N TRP A 329 38.59 -4.69 -17.58
CA TRP A 329 37.61 -3.98 -16.78
C TRP A 329 37.59 -4.46 -15.33
N GLY A 330 37.57 -3.52 -14.38
CA GLY A 330 37.58 -3.80 -12.93
C GLY A 330 38.99 -4.04 -12.35
N HIS A 331 39.11 -4.64 -11.17
CA HIS A 331 40.42 -4.75 -10.47
C HIS A 331 40.95 -6.18 -10.25
N GLN A 332 40.12 -7.22 -10.35
CA GLN A 332 40.53 -8.59 -9.96
C GLN A 332 40.68 -9.58 -11.11
N LYS A 333 39.72 -9.60 -12.04
CA LYS A 333 39.69 -10.58 -13.15
C LYS A 333 39.89 -9.95 -14.52
N GLY A 334 39.78 -8.62 -14.62
CA GLY A 334 39.88 -7.88 -15.87
C GLY A 334 38.77 -8.22 -16.87
N VAL A 335 37.64 -8.79 -16.44
CA VAL A 335 36.51 -9.17 -17.28
C VAL A 335 35.24 -8.50 -16.76
N TYR A 336 34.51 -7.83 -17.64
CA TYR A 336 33.25 -7.21 -17.25
C TYR A 336 32.18 -8.26 -16.87
N THR A 337 31.65 -8.13 -15.66
CA THR A 337 30.43 -8.82 -15.23
C THR A 337 29.33 -7.82 -14.93
N VAL A 338 28.09 -8.17 -15.29
CA VAL A 338 26.89 -7.35 -14.98
C VAL A 338 26.78 -7.09 -13.49
N LYS A 339 27.19 -8.05 -12.66
CA LYS A 339 27.19 -7.92 -11.20
C LYS A 339 28.12 -6.79 -10.73
N GLU A 340 29.35 -6.75 -11.21
CA GLU A 340 30.32 -5.71 -10.83
C GLU A 340 29.92 -4.36 -11.42
N GLY A 341 29.43 -4.32 -12.67
CA GLY A 341 28.90 -3.10 -13.28
C GLY A 341 27.70 -2.54 -12.51
N TYR A 342 26.79 -3.40 -12.04
CA TYR A 342 25.69 -3.00 -11.16
C TYR A 342 26.21 -2.42 -9.83
N GLN A 343 27.23 -3.04 -9.24
CA GLN A 343 27.84 -2.55 -8.00
C GLN A 343 28.54 -1.20 -8.16
N GLN A 344 29.13 -0.91 -9.32
CA GLN A 344 29.67 0.42 -9.63
C GLN A 344 28.57 1.48 -9.70
N LEU A 345 27.43 1.15 -10.32
CA LEU A 345 26.31 2.07 -10.49
C LEU A 345 25.52 2.33 -9.21
N CYS A 346 25.66 1.46 -8.20
CA CYS A 346 25.05 1.67 -6.89
C CYS A 346 25.89 2.64 -6.05
N SER A 347 25.26 3.70 -5.52
CA SER A 347 25.90 4.63 -4.58
C SER A 347 26.51 3.86 -3.40
N ARG A 348 27.81 4.03 -3.17
CA ARG A 348 28.47 3.47 -1.98
C ARG A 348 27.99 4.26 -0.76
N ASN A 349 27.23 3.60 0.11
CA ASN A 349 26.86 4.18 1.39
C ASN A 349 28.09 4.16 2.33
N LEU A 350 28.92 5.20 2.27
CA LEU A 350 30.18 5.31 3.01
C LEU A 350 30.00 5.43 4.54
N VAL A 351 28.78 5.75 4.98
CA VAL A 351 28.45 5.99 6.39
C VAL A 351 28.51 4.71 7.25
N ILE A 352 28.35 3.53 6.65
CA ILE A 352 28.28 2.26 7.40
C ILE A 352 29.34 1.28 6.91
N ALA A 353 30.60 1.59 7.19
CA ALA A 353 31.67 0.59 7.14
C ALA A 353 31.38 -0.46 8.23
N ASN A 354 30.97 -1.68 7.83
CA ASN A 354 30.64 -2.85 8.68
C ASN A 354 29.17 -3.07 9.07
N TRP A 355 28.23 -2.86 8.14
CA TRP A 355 26.84 -3.26 8.34
C TRP A 355 26.68 -4.80 8.53
N PRO A 356 26.05 -5.29 9.63
CA PRO A 356 25.97 -6.70 9.99
C PRO A 356 24.86 -7.45 9.24
N TRP A 357 24.77 -7.27 7.94
CA TRP A 357 23.68 -7.81 7.13
C TRP A 357 23.47 -9.31 7.28
N LYS A 358 24.54 -10.08 7.53
CA LYS A 358 24.46 -11.53 7.76
C LYS A 358 23.65 -11.85 9.02
N LEU A 359 23.73 -11.03 10.07
CA LEU A 359 23.02 -11.24 11.33
C LEU A 359 21.52 -10.91 11.23
N ILE A 360 21.12 -10.08 10.26
CA ILE A 360 19.71 -9.73 10.03
C ILE A 360 19.11 -10.70 9.02
N TRP A 361 19.75 -10.83 7.85
CA TRP A 361 19.19 -11.52 6.70
C TRP A 361 19.43 -13.04 6.66
N ARG A 362 20.33 -13.59 7.48
CA ARG A 362 20.53 -15.05 7.61
C ARG A 362 19.83 -15.66 8.83
N THR A 363 18.94 -14.91 9.48
CA THR A 363 18.15 -15.45 10.61
C THR A 363 17.04 -16.37 10.11
N LYS A 364 16.75 -17.44 10.86
CA LYS A 364 15.63 -18.37 10.57
C LYS A 364 14.26 -17.80 10.99
N LEU A 365 14.12 -16.47 11.07
CA LEU A 365 12.90 -15.81 11.52
C LEU A 365 11.90 -15.66 10.35
N PRO A 366 10.58 -15.63 10.62
CA PRO A 366 9.59 -15.36 9.60
C PRO A 366 9.85 -14.01 8.89
N PRO A 367 9.61 -13.88 7.57
CA PRO A 367 9.95 -12.68 6.80
C PRO A 367 9.34 -11.38 7.33
N LYS A 368 8.15 -11.45 7.94
CA LYS A 368 7.48 -10.28 8.55
C LYS A 368 8.27 -9.73 9.76
N VAL A 369 8.86 -10.61 10.57
CA VAL A 369 9.67 -10.25 11.75
C VAL A 369 11.00 -9.66 11.33
N ILE A 370 11.61 -10.21 10.27
CA ILE A 370 12.87 -9.66 9.72
C ILE A 370 12.65 -8.24 9.19
N LYS A 371 11.54 -7.97 8.50
CA LYS A 371 11.18 -6.64 7.97
C LYS A 371 10.93 -5.61 9.07
N LEU A 372 10.20 -5.99 10.13
CA LEU A 372 9.96 -5.13 11.30
C LEU A 372 11.27 -4.76 12.01
N LYS A 373 12.11 -5.76 12.30
CA LYS A 373 13.43 -5.54 12.93
C LYS A 373 14.35 -4.65 12.10
N TYR A 374 14.30 -4.79 10.77
CA TYR A 374 15.04 -3.91 9.86
C TYR A 374 14.56 -2.45 9.95
N GLY A 375 13.24 -2.21 9.94
CA GLY A 375 12.67 -0.87 10.08
C GLY A 375 12.96 -0.22 11.43
N GLU A 376 12.93 -0.99 12.51
CA GLU A 376 13.36 -0.53 13.84
C GLU A 376 14.86 -0.19 13.84
N MET A 377 15.74 -1.10 13.40
CA MET A 377 17.18 -0.84 13.35
C MET A 377 17.54 0.38 12.48
N ASP A 378 16.89 0.56 11.33
CA ASP A 378 17.11 1.72 10.47
C ASP A 378 16.66 3.02 11.15
N SER A 379 15.49 3.02 11.81
CA SER A 379 15.01 4.19 12.56
C SER A 379 15.93 4.58 13.71
N TRP A 380 16.57 3.61 14.36
CA TRP A 380 17.52 3.86 15.44
C TRP A 380 18.84 4.41 14.91
N VAL A 381 19.38 3.83 13.83
CA VAL A 381 20.60 4.32 13.15
C VAL A 381 20.41 5.73 12.60
N THR A 382 19.24 6.05 12.02
CA THR A 382 18.96 7.42 11.52
C THR A 382 18.80 8.45 12.63
N LYS A 383 18.22 8.09 13.79
CA LYS A 383 18.10 9.00 14.94
C LYS A 383 19.43 9.26 15.65
N GLU A 384 20.31 8.27 15.73
CA GLU A 384 21.63 8.42 16.36
C GLU A 384 22.69 8.98 15.39
N ALA A 385 22.57 8.80 14.07
CA ALA A 385 23.49 9.41 13.11
C ALA A 385 23.42 10.96 13.10
N THR A 386 22.30 11.54 13.53
CA THR A 386 22.17 12.98 13.80
C THR A 386 22.86 13.45 15.09
N ASN A 387 23.23 12.53 15.99
CA ASN A 387 23.95 12.83 17.24
C ASN A 387 25.34 12.18 17.21
N SER A 388 26.36 13.00 17.00
CA SER A 388 27.73 12.63 16.68
C SER A 388 28.46 11.72 17.70
N TYR A 389 28.21 10.41 17.79
CA TYR A 389 29.12 9.39 18.37
C TYR A 389 28.85 7.97 17.82
N GLY A 390 29.41 7.64 16.65
CA GLY A 390 29.17 6.39 15.91
C GLY A 390 29.76 5.07 16.47
N VAL A 391 30.22 5.03 17.73
CA VAL A 391 30.89 3.83 18.31
C VAL A 391 30.06 3.15 19.41
N THR A 392 29.08 3.84 19.99
CA THR A 392 28.36 3.37 21.19
C THR A 392 27.20 2.41 20.88
N VAL A 393 26.59 2.55 19.70
CA VAL A 393 25.41 1.78 19.24
C VAL A 393 25.68 0.28 19.22
N TRP A 394 26.87 -0.11 18.78
CA TRP A 394 27.23 -1.53 18.60
C TRP A 394 27.56 -2.26 19.90
N ARG A 395 28.12 -1.57 20.89
CA ARG A 395 28.40 -2.16 22.21
C ARG A 395 27.08 -2.51 22.90
N SER A 396 26.07 -1.65 22.79
CA SER A 396 24.73 -1.90 23.30
C SER A 396 24.03 -3.05 22.56
N ILE A 397 24.04 -3.08 21.22
CA ILE A 397 23.38 -4.17 20.47
C ILE A 397 24.05 -5.54 20.72
N ARG A 398 25.39 -5.60 20.80
CA ARG A 398 26.14 -6.84 21.08
C ARG A 398 25.86 -7.37 22.49
N ASN A 399 25.70 -6.50 23.47
CA ASN A 399 25.40 -6.86 24.86
C ASN A 399 23.97 -7.40 25.05
N TRP A 400 23.03 -7.02 24.17
CA TRP A 400 21.64 -7.48 24.22
C TRP A 400 21.40 -8.80 23.46
N TRP A 401 22.34 -9.23 22.62
CA TRP A 401 22.18 -10.41 21.76
C TRP A 401 22.05 -11.75 22.52
N PRO A 402 22.75 -12.01 23.64
CA PRO A 402 22.50 -13.19 24.46
C PRO A 402 21.12 -13.18 25.13
N PHE A 403 20.62 -12.00 25.52
CA PHE A 403 19.30 -11.81 26.13
C PHE A 403 18.15 -12.09 25.14
N LEU A 404 18.35 -11.72 23.86
CA LEU A 404 17.38 -11.93 22.78
C LEU A 404 17.37 -13.36 22.21
N ARG A 405 18.39 -14.18 22.51
CA ARG A 405 18.49 -15.56 22.02
C ARG A 405 17.70 -16.56 22.85
N ASN A 406 17.50 -16.29 24.14
CA ASN A 406 17.03 -17.29 25.11
C ASN A 406 15.69 -16.98 25.81
N HIS A 407 15.00 -15.89 25.49
CA HIS A 407 13.70 -15.59 26.10
C HIS A 407 12.66 -15.14 25.07
N THR A 408 11.58 -15.92 24.93
CA THR A 408 10.32 -15.58 24.23
C THR A 408 9.45 -14.60 25.04
N THR A 409 10.05 -13.81 25.93
CA THR A 409 9.31 -12.80 26.71
C THR A 409 10.27 -11.66 27.02
N ILE A 410 10.17 -10.57 26.25
CA ILE A 410 10.82 -9.31 26.58
C ILE A 410 9.80 -8.53 27.41
N ILE A 411 10.10 -8.34 28.70
CA ILE A 411 9.37 -7.38 29.54
C ILE A 411 10.09 -6.04 29.37
N HIS A 412 9.42 -5.06 28.78
CA HIS A 412 9.79 -3.66 28.92
C HIS A 412 8.51 -2.87 29.21
N ASN A 413 8.49 -2.13 30.32
CA ASN A 413 7.39 -1.27 30.76
C ASN A 413 6.02 -1.95 30.97
N GLY A 414 5.99 -3.12 31.62
CA GLY A 414 4.75 -3.70 32.15
C GLY A 414 3.87 -4.45 31.15
N ILE A 415 4.24 -4.54 29.87
CA ILE A 415 3.51 -5.31 28.88
C ILE A 415 4.08 -6.75 28.82
N LYS A 416 3.26 -7.75 29.16
CA LYS A 416 3.54 -9.17 28.96
C LYS A 416 2.88 -9.63 27.66
N THR A 417 3.65 -9.89 26.61
CA THR A 417 3.16 -10.65 25.45
C THR A 417 3.65 -12.10 25.52
N ARG A 418 2.71 -13.06 25.69
CA ARG A 418 2.98 -14.50 25.54
C ARG A 418 2.71 -14.88 24.09
N PHE A 419 3.74 -15.33 23.38
CA PHE A 419 3.56 -15.99 22.08
C PHE A 419 3.13 -17.44 22.31
N TRP A 420 1.85 -17.74 22.12
CA TRP A 420 1.38 -19.12 22.02
C TRP A 420 1.60 -19.64 20.59
N LYS A 421 2.38 -20.71 20.54
CA LYS A 421 2.54 -21.63 19.43
C LYS A 421 1.37 -22.63 19.57
N ASP A 422 0.71 -22.95 18.47
CA ASP A 422 -0.31 -24.01 18.29
C ASP A 422 -1.79 -23.61 18.43
N ARG A 423 -2.57 -24.05 17.43
CA ARG A 423 -4.02 -23.93 17.16
C ARG A 423 -4.49 -22.70 16.38
N TRP A 424 -4.63 -22.91 15.07
CA TRP A 424 -5.56 -22.15 14.22
C TRP A 424 -6.95 -22.76 14.37
N LEU A 425 -7.85 -22.02 15.02
CA LEU A 425 -9.32 -22.10 15.09
C LEU A 425 -9.76 -21.74 16.51
N ALA A 426 -10.02 -20.45 16.74
CA ALA A 426 -10.85 -19.97 17.84
C ALA A 426 -11.37 -18.58 17.45
N TYR A 427 -12.70 -18.45 17.45
CA TYR A 427 -13.44 -17.20 17.37
C TYR A 427 -12.92 -16.20 18.43
N PRO A 428 -12.93 -14.88 18.17
CA PRO A 428 -12.47 -13.91 19.14
C PRO A 428 -13.50 -13.74 20.25
N TYR A 429 -13.30 -14.49 21.34
CA TYR A 429 -13.78 -14.08 22.66
C TYR A 429 -12.85 -12.97 23.18
N GLY A 430 -13.40 -11.78 23.40
CA GLY A 430 -12.78 -10.72 24.19
C GLY A 430 -11.72 -9.91 23.45
N THR A 431 -12.15 -8.87 22.74
CA THR A 431 -11.29 -7.76 22.31
C THR A 431 -10.74 -7.05 23.55
N THR A 432 -9.45 -7.24 23.82
CA THR A 432 -8.71 -6.39 24.77
C THR A 432 -8.37 -5.05 24.13
N VAL A 433 -8.37 -3.99 24.94
CA VAL A 433 -8.18 -2.56 24.59
C VAL A 433 -7.00 -2.27 23.65
N ASP A 434 -6.00 -3.15 23.56
CA ASP A 434 -4.83 -3.00 22.68
C ASP A 434 -5.15 -3.16 21.17
N ASP A 435 -6.28 -3.78 20.78
CA ASP A 435 -6.65 -3.96 19.37
C ASP A 435 -7.32 -2.71 18.75
N ILE A 436 -7.72 -1.73 19.57
CA ILE A 436 -8.36 -0.47 19.14
C ILE A 436 -7.33 0.52 18.56
N ASP A 437 -6.04 0.35 18.87
CA ASP A 437 -4.96 1.22 18.39
C ASP A 437 -4.66 1.06 16.88
N ALA A 438 -5.19 0.00 16.23
CA ALA A 438 -4.93 -0.30 14.83
C ALA A 438 -5.86 0.43 13.83
N GLY A 439 -6.89 1.15 14.31
CA GLY A 439 -7.95 1.76 13.51
C GLY A 439 -8.87 0.71 12.85
N ALA A 440 -10.13 1.07 12.60
CA ALA A 440 -11.08 0.20 11.91
C ALA A 440 -10.60 -0.08 10.47
N LYS A 441 -10.62 -1.36 10.06
CA LYS A 441 -10.14 -1.78 8.74
C LYS A 441 -11.21 -2.52 7.97
N ILE A 442 -11.33 -2.19 6.70
CA ILE A 442 -12.17 -2.91 5.75
C ILE A 442 -11.52 -4.28 5.47
N PRO A 443 -12.31 -5.37 5.34
CA PRO A 443 -11.80 -6.68 4.96
C PRO A 443 -10.94 -6.65 3.69
N ARG A 444 -9.92 -7.51 3.63
CA ARG A 444 -9.01 -7.57 2.48
C ARG A 444 -9.76 -8.00 1.22
N GLY A 445 -9.54 -7.28 0.12
CA GLY A 445 -10.21 -7.55 -1.15
C GLY A 445 -11.61 -6.94 -1.24
N CYS A 446 -12.01 -6.10 -0.28
CA CYS A 446 -13.19 -5.26 -0.37
C CYS A 446 -12.79 -3.79 -0.51
N MET A 447 -13.65 -2.98 -1.10
CA MET A 447 -13.52 -1.53 -1.16
C MET A 447 -14.76 -0.89 -0.58
N SER A 448 -14.60 0.19 0.19
CA SER A 448 -15.72 0.99 0.69
C SER A 448 -15.59 2.42 0.19
N PHE A 449 -16.70 2.99 -0.26
CA PHE A 449 -16.81 4.31 -0.81
C PHE A 449 -17.91 5.07 -0.11
N HIS A 450 -17.58 6.26 0.40
CA HIS A 450 -18.58 7.18 0.94
C HIS A 450 -19.24 7.99 -0.17
N VAL A 451 -20.54 8.19 -0.11
CA VAL A 451 -21.34 9.03 -1.02
C VAL A 451 -22.17 10.00 -0.18
N PRO A 452 -21.99 11.32 -0.30
CA PRO A 452 -22.78 12.29 0.46
C PRO A 452 -24.27 12.21 0.10
N SER A 453 -25.14 12.02 1.08
CA SER A 453 -26.59 11.98 0.85
C SER A 453 -27.17 13.33 0.43
N GLU A 454 -26.49 14.44 0.74
CA GLU A 454 -26.91 15.80 0.36
C GLU A 454 -26.50 16.18 -1.07
N SER A 455 -25.89 15.26 -1.82
CA SER A 455 -25.51 15.53 -3.21
C SER A 455 -26.73 15.57 -4.13
N PHE A 456 -26.75 16.53 -5.05
CA PHE A 456 -27.79 16.64 -6.08
C PHE A 456 -27.78 15.48 -7.10
N ASP A 457 -26.73 14.65 -7.11
CA ASP A 457 -26.50 13.65 -8.15
C ASP A 457 -25.82 12.38 -7.61
N VAL A 458 -26.55 11.69 -6.74
CA VAL A 458 -26.09 10.43 -6.11
C VAL A 458 -25.80 9.36 -7.17
N GLU A 459 -26.60 9.32 -8.24
CA GLU A 459 -26.48 8.36 -9.34
C GLU A 459 -25.12 8.48 -10.04
N ASN A 460 -24.76 9.68 -10.52
CA ASN A 460 -23.48 9.86 -11.20
C ASN A 460 -22.29 9.66 -10.25
N ILE A 461 -22.41 9.99 -8.96
CA ILE A 461 -21.35 9.73 -7.99
C ILE A 461 -21.13 8.22 -7.80
N LEU A 462 -22.20 7.43 -7.70
CA LEU A 462 -22.10 5.97 -7.61
C LEU A 462 -21.42 5.40 -8.85
N CYS A 463 -21.86 5.78 -10.05
CA CYS A 463 -21.29 5.33 -11.32
C CYS A 463 -19.81 5.72 -11.45
N SER A 464 -19.44 6.96 -11.09
CA SER A 464 -18.04 7.42 -11.11
C SER A 464 -17.12 6.64 -10.15
N LYS A 465 -17.70 6.02 -9.12
CA LYS A 465 -17.01 5.16 -8.15
C LYS A 465 -17.06 3.67 -8.52
N GLY A 466 -17.59 3.35 -9.69
CA GLY A 466 -17.59 2.02 -10.28
C GLY A 466 -18.84 1.19 -9.98
N PHE A 467 -19.92 1.81 -9.49
CA PHE A 467 -21.24 1.15 -9.49
C PHE A 467 -21.69 0.93 -10.94
N SER A 468 -22.33 -0.21 -11.21
CA SER A 468 -22.99 -0.46 -12.50
C SER A 468 -24.35 -1.11 -12.27
N GLY A 469 -25.36 -0.55 -12.93
CA GLY A 469 -26.72 -1.08 -12.94
C GLY A 469 -26.89 -2.33 -13.79
N THR A 470 -25.86 -2.79 -14.50
CA THR A 470 -25.86 -4.09 -15.21
C THR A 470 -25.50 -5.27 -14.32
N ARG A 471 -25.12 -5.02 -13.06
CA ARG A 471 -24.61 -6.02 -12.12
C ARG A 471 -25.52 -6.18 -10.89
N PRO A 472 -25.57 -7.38 -10.30
CA PRO A 472 -26.35 -7.60 -9.08
C PRO A 472 -25.89 -6.67 -7.96
N SER A 473 -26.85 -6.06 -7.28
CA SER A 473 -26.63 -5.20 -6.13
C SER A 473 -27.64 -5.51 -5.03
N ILE A 474 -27.23 -5.29 -3.79
CA ILE A 474 -28.13 -5.31 -2.63
C ILE A 474 -28.12 -3.93 -1.97
N TRP A 475 -29.31 -3.45 -1.63
CA TRP A 475 -29.53 -2.13 -1.07
C TRP A 475 -30.09 -2.28 0.34
N ALA A 476 -29.45 -1.66 1.32
CA ALA A 476 -29.89 -1.67 2.71
C ALA A 476 -30.20 -0.25 3.19
N PHE A 477 -31.42 0.00 3.65
CA PHE A 477 -31.84 1.27 4.22
C PHE A 477 -32.00 1.14 5.73
N GLN A 478 -31.10 1.76 6.49
CA GLN A 478 -31.22 1.78 7.95
C GLN A 478 -30.70 3.11 8.51
N GLY A 479 -31.61 3.93 8.99
CA GLY A 479 -31.31 5.14 9.73
C GLY A 479 -31.04 6.40 8.89
N LEU A 480 -30.91 6.32 7.57
CA LEU A 480 -30.76 7.53 6.75
C LEU A 480 -31.88 8.55 7.07
N PRO A 481 -31.55 9.82 7.36
CA PRO A 481 -32.54 10.86 7.64
C PRO A 481 -33.52 11.06 6.49
N VAL A 482 -34.81 10.88 6.77
CA VAL A 482 -35.92 11.16 5.84
C VAL A 482 -36.79 12.23 6.48
N VAL A 483 -37.04 13.33 5.75
CA VAL A 483 -37.77 14.50 6.27
C VAL A 483 -39.27 14.37 5.99
N ASN A 484 -39.63 13.75 4.87
CA ASN A 484 -41.01 13.55 4.43
C ASN A 484 -41.11 12.36 3.46
N LEU A 485 -42.32 11.98 3.08
CA LEU A 485 -42.57 10.91 2.12
C LEU A 485 -41.92 11.15 0.75
N GLU A 486 -41.82 12.40 0.30
CA GLU A 486 -41.21 12.75 -0.98
C GLU A 486 -39.70 12.43 -1.01
N SER A 487 -38.98 12.74 0.08
CA SER A 487 -37.56 12.38 0.20
C SER A 487 -37.32 10.86 0.19
N PHE A 488 -38.29 10.06 0.64
CA PHE A 488 -38.22 8.60 0.52
C PHE A 488 -38.57 8.11 -0.89
N LYS A 489 -39.54 8.76 -1.55
CA LYS A 489 -39.87 8.52 -2.97
C LYS A 489 -38.69 8.81 -3.89
N ASP A 490 -37.91 9.85 -3.60
CA ASP A 490 -36.66 10.15 -4.33
C ASP A 490 -35.66 9.00 -4.19
N ILE A 491 -35.50 8.45 -2.99
CA ILE A 491 -34.66 7.26 -2.76
C ILE A 491 -35.18 6.07 -3.55
N LEU A 492 -36.49 5.78 -3.51
CA LEU A 492 -37.09 4.70 -4.28
C LEU A 492 -36.87 4.87 -5.78
N SER A 493 -36.98 6.10 -6.29
CA SER A 493 -36.69 6.46 -7.68
C SER A 493 -35.24 6.16 -8.03
N THR A 494 -34.27 6.65 -7.24
CA THR A 494 -32.84 6.37 -7.44
C THR A 494 -32.52 4.89 -7.41
N VAL A 495 -33.07 4.12 -6.46
CA VAL A 495 -32.86 2.66 -6.42
C VAL A 495 -33.51 1.99 -7.63
N SER A 496 -34.70 2.42 -8.05
CA SER A 496 -35.39 1.86 -9.23
C SER A 496 -34.61 2.10 -10.53
N ASN A 497 -33.96 3.25 -10.68
CA ASN A 497 -33.19 3.57 -11.88
C ASN A 497 -31.89 2.77 -11.95
N LEU A 498 -31.22 2.61 -10.79
CA LEU A 498 -29.88 2.02 -10.72
C LEU A 498 -29.86 0.50 -10.55
N ALA A 499 -30.79 -0.10 -9.79
CA ALA A 499 -30.72 -1.51 -9.45
C ALA A 499 -31.17 -2.38 -10.63
N MET A 500 -30.43 -3.45 -10.96
CA MET A 500 -30.91 -4.40 -11.97
C MET A 500 -32.15 -5.17 -11.49
N LYS A 501 -32.86 -5.78 -12.44
CA LYS A 501 -33.97 -6.69 -12.14
C LYS A 501 -33.51 -7.83 -11.23
N GLY A 502 -34.29 -8.13 -10.19
CA GLY A 502 -34.01 -9.17 -9.20
C GLY A 502 -33.11 -8.72 -8.03
N CYS A 503 -32.62 -7.48 -8.04
CA CYS A 503 -31.92 -6.92 -6.88
C CYS A 503 -32.83 -6.81 -5.66
N LEU A 504 -32.25 -6.93 -4.48
CA LEU A 504 -32.97 -6.79 -3.21
C LEU A 504 -32.76 -5.39 -2.62
N PHE A 505 -33.85 -4.80 -2.17
CA PHE A 505 -33.88 -3.59 -1.36
C PHE A 505 -34.55 -3.89 -0.02
N LEU A 506 -33.84 -3.76 1.09
CA LEU A 506 -34.33 -4.12 2.42
C LEU A 506 -33.97 -3.05 3.44
N GLY A 507 -34.73 -2.95 4.52
CA GLY A 507 -34.49 -1.90 5.49
C GLY A 507 -35.59 -1.72 6.50
N GLU A 508 -35.44 -0.68 7.32
CA GLU A 508 -36.45 -0.22 8.26
C GLU A 508 -36.98 1.16 7.84
N LEU A 509 -38.30 1.34 7.86
CA LEU A 509 -38.97 2.59 7.50
C LEU A 509 -39.74 3.13 8.71
N PRO A 510 -39.60 4.40 9.12
CA PRO A 510 -40.38 4.93 10.23
C PRO A 510 -41.90 4.85 10.01
N VAL A 511 -42.67 4.42 11.02
CA VAL A 511 -44.13 4.22 10.91
C VAL A 511 -44.85 5.54 10.58
N TRP A 512 -44.38 6.67 11.12
CA TRP A 512 -44.99 7.99 10.91
C TRP A 512 -45.08 8.40 9.43
N LEU A 513 -44.24 7.84 8.55
CA LEU A 513 -44.34 8.11 7.10
C LEU A 513 -45.63 7.54 6.50
N ALA A 514 -46.10 6.40 7.01
CA ALA A 514 -47.38 5.82 6.63
C ALA A 514 -48.56 6.64 7.22
N GLU A 515 -48.41 7.14 8.45
CA GLU A 515 -49.44 7.95 9.13
C GLU A 515 -49.80 9.23 8.37
N MET A 516 -48.82 9.84 7.69
CA MET A 516 -49.03 11.06 6.90
C MET A 516 -49.95 10.86 5.69
N ASP A 517 -50.06 9.63 5.17
CA ASP A 517 -50.77 9.31 3.92
C ASP A 517 -52.04 8.47 4.17
N VAL A 518 -52.00 7.59 5.17
CA VAL A 518 -53.10 6.68 5.54
C VAL A 518 -54.12 7.34 6.50
N GLY A 519 -53.74 8.43 7.20
CA GLY A 519 -54.61 9.14 8.15
C GLY A 519 -54.91 8.35 9.43
N ASP A 520 -56.05 8.61 10.09
CA ASP A 520 -56.44 8.07 11.42
C ASP A 520 -56.58 6.52 11.51
N HIS A 521 -56.35 5.77 10.43
CA HIS A 521 -56.38 4.29 10.40
C HIS A 521 -55.05 3.62 10.80
N VAL A 522 -54.14 4.35 11.46
CA VAL A 522 -52.77 3.96 11.86
C VAL A 522 -52.69 2.63 12.62
N GLY A 523 -53.74 2.25 13.36
CA GLY A 523 -53.77 0.99 14.12
C GLY A 523 -54.00 -0.27 13.28
N ASP A 524 -54.33 -0.13 11.98
CA ASP A 524 -54.60 -1.28 11.11
C ASP A 524 -53.35 -1.68 10.31
N LEU A 525 -52.70 -2.76 10.75
CA LEU A 525 -51.59 -3.42 10.05
C LEU A 525 -51.93 -3.78 8.59
N SER A 526 -53.20 -4.07 8.28
CA SER A 526 -53.64 -4.35 6.92
C SER A 526 -53.60 -3.10 6.03
N ALA A 527 -53.95 -1.93 6.58
CA ALA A 527 -53.90 -0.67 5.85
C ALA A 527 -52.45 -0.26 5.56
N ILE A 528 -51.56 -0.38 6.55
CA ILE A 528 -50.12 -0.12 6.39
C ILE A 528 -49.50 -1.04 5.33
N LYS A 529 -49.83 -2.34 5.38
CA LYS A 529 -49.33 -3.31 4.40
C LYS A 529 -49.76 -2.97 2.98
N LYS A 530 -51.05 -2.63 2.78
CA LYS A 530 -51.58 -2.22 1.48
C LYS A 530 -50.90 -0.95 0.96
N TRP A 531 -50.75 0.05 1.84
CA TRP A 531 -50.04 1.29 1.50
C TRP A 531 -48.59 1.02 1.06
N LEU A 532 -47.87 0.15 1.81
CA LEU A 532 -46.50 -0.22 1.48
C LEU A 532 -46.43 -0.92 0.11
N ASP A 533 -47.35 -1.86 -0.15
CA ASP A 533 -47.46 -2.56 -1.42
C ASP A 533 -47.71 -1.57 -2.58
N ASP A 534 -48.68 -0.67 -2.44
CA ASP A 534 -49.03 0.32 -3.48
C ASP A 534 -47.86 1.28 -3.76
N LEU A 535 -47.18 1.76 -2.71
CA LEU A 535 -46.02 2.65 -2.82
C LEU A 535 -44.87 1.96 -3.57
N PHE A 536 -44.41 0.80 -3.12
CA PHE A 536 -43.27 0.12 -3.72
C PHE A 536 -43.57 -0.36 -5.14
N MET A 537 -44.80 -0.83 -5.41
CA MET A 537 -45.20 -1.26 -6.75
C MET A 537 -45.18 -0.11 -7.77
N SER A 538 -45.49 1.12 -7.36
CA SER A 538 -45.40 2.30 -8.25
C SER A 538 -43.98 2.55 -8.77
N TYR A 539 -42.96 2.20 -7.97
CA TYR A 539 -41.54 2.24 -8.33
C TYR A 539 -41.00 0.89 -8.83
N GLY A 540 -41.86 -0.10 -9.09
CA GLY A 540 -41.45 -1.37 -9.68
C GLY A 540 -40.83 -2.37 -8.70
N PHE A 541 -41.14 -2.27 -7.41
CA PHE A 541 -40.69 -3.22 -6.40
C PHE A 541 -41.84 -4.07 -5.87
N ARG A 542 -41.57 -5.36 -5.67
CA ARG A 542 -42.46 -6.24 -4.89
C ARG A 542 -41.98 -6.28 -3.46
N VAL A 543 -42.71 -5.63 -2.55
CA VAL A 543 -42.34 -5.54 -1.14
C VAL A 543 -43.01 -6.63 -0.30
N LYS A 544 -42.35 -7.04 0.76
CA LYS A 544 -42.87 -7.87 1.84
C LYS A 544 -42.54 -7.19 3.17
N MET A 545 -43.57 -6.81 3.90
CA MET A 545 -43.44 -6.39 5.30
C MET A 545 -43.05 -7.59 6.17
N ILE A 546 -42.08 -7.38 7.06
CA ILE A 546 -41.54 -8.40 7.98
C ILE A 546 -41.92 -8.01 9.41
N GLU A 547 -42.54 -8.94 10.13
CA GLU A 547 -42.91 -8.74 11.53
C GLU A 547 -41.72 -9.02 12.46
N TYR A 548 -41.48 -8.12 13.42
CA TYR A 548 -40.39 -8.28 14.39
C TYR A 548 -40.50 -9.57 15.21
N ASP A 549 -41.73 -9.99 15.52
CA ASP A 549 -41.99 -11.24 16.24
C ASP A 549 -41.55 -12.47 15.44
N GLU A 550 -41.70 -12.44 14.11
CA GLU A 550 -41.24 -13.52 13.23
C GLU A 550 -39.71 -13.58 13.21
N VAL A 551 -39.05 -12.41 13.14
CA VAL A 551 -37.59 -12.30 13.19
C VAL A 551 -37.03 -12.79 14.52
N ALA A 552 -37.62 -12.37 15.65
CA ALA A 552 -37.20 -12.80 16.97
C ALA A 552 -37.32 -14.33 17.16
N ARG A 553 -38.43 -14.93 16.70
CA ARG A 553 -38.63 -16.39 16.71
C ARG A 553 -37.58 -17.12 15.88
N ASN A 554 -37.28 -16.64 14.68
CA ASN A 554 -36.33 -17.28 13.77
C ASN A 554 -34.87 -17.21 14.26
N LEU A 555 -34.51 -16.18 15.04
CA LEU A 555 -33.17 -15.98 15.58
C LEU A 555 -32.88 -16.84 16.85
N ARG A 556 -33.72 -17.84 17.15
CA ARG A 556 -33.58 -18.81 18.27
C ARG A 556 -33.47 -18.16 19.66
N GLN A 557 -34.21 -17.08 19.91
CA GLN A 557 -34.39 -16.59 21.28
C GLN A 557 -35.59 -17.29 21.94
N ASP A 558 -35.34 -18.48 22.50
CA ASP A 558 -36.27 -19.12 23.46
C ASP A 558 -36.10 -18.55 24.89
N SER A 559 -35.38 -17.43 25.09
CA SER A 559 -35.02 -16.91 26.42
C SER A 559 -35.30 -15.42 26.67
N ALA A 560 -36.21 -15.20 27.62
CA ALA A 560 -36.22 -14.17 28.68
C ALA A 560 -36.28 -12.66 28.36
N LYS A 561 -35.88 -12.16 27.18
CA LYS A 561 -36.00 -10.72 26.87
C LYS A 561 -37.37 -10.43 26.27
N ARG A 562 -38.18 -9.57 26.90
CA ARG A 562 -39.37 -9.00 26.25
C ARG A 562 -38.90 -8.06 25.13
N VAL A 563 -39.45 -8.24 23.94
CA VAL A 563 -39.33 -7.24 22.87
C VAL A 563 -40.17 -6.05 23.30
N SER A 564 -39.61 -4.84 23.19
CA SER A 564 -40.35 -3.62 23.53
C SER A 564 -41.66 -3.55 22.73
N GLU A 565 -42.78 -3.27 23.41
CA GLU A 565 -44.14 -3.33 22.83
C GLU A 565 -44.40 -2.30 21.72
N VAL A 566 -43.51 -1.31 21.53
CA VAL A 566 -43.72 -0.22 20.56
C VAL A 566 -42.67 -0.27 19.44
N SER A 567 -43.00 -0.92 18.33
CA SER A 567 -42.20 -0.81 17.10
C SER A 567 -42.47 0.54 16.42
N THR A 568 -41.50 1.43 16.43
CA THR A 568 -41.58 2.76 15.76
C THR A 568 -41.19 2.73 14.28
N SER A 569 -40.82 1.56 13.74
CA SER A 569 -40.39 1.37 12.36
C SER A 569 -40.93 0.07 11.78
N ILE A 570 -41.19 0.04 10.47
CA ILE A 570 -41.65 -1.07 9.65
C ILE A 570 -40.42 -1.73 9.02
N LEU A 571 -40.20 -3.01 9.25
CA LEU A 571 -39.14 -3.77 8.60
C LEU A 571 -39.65 -4.34 7.27
N PHE A 572 -38.89 -4.22 6.19
CA PHE A 572 -39.30 -4.69 4.87
C PHE A 572 -38.18 -5.34 4.07
N VAL A 573 -38.56 -6.17 3.11
CA VAL A 573 -37.70 -6.69 2.04
C VAL A 573 -38.46 -6.53 0.72
N ALA A 574 -37.82 -5.96 -0.29
CA ALA A 574 -38.39 -5.71 -1.59
C ALA A 574 -37.50 -6.25 -2.70
N GLU A 575 -38.12 -6.86 -3.72
CA GLU A 575 -37.46 -7.37 -4.92
C GLU A 575 -37.74 -6.42 -6.09
N HIS A 576 -36.69 -6.00 -6.80
CA HIS A 576 -36.82 -5.12 -7.95
C HIS A 576 -37.31 -5.89 -9.19
N LEU A 577 -38.38 -5.40 -9.83
CA LEU A 577 -39.02 -6.09 -10.96
C LEU A 577 -38.66 -5.51 -12.33
N ARG A 578 -38.15 -4.27 -12.39
CA ARG A 578 -37.82 -3.56 -13.64
C ARG A 578 -36.35 -3.77 -14.00
N PHE A 579 -36.04 -3.62 -15.29
CA PHE A 579 -34.66 -3.50 -15.74
C PHE A 579 -34.13 -2.12 -15.36
N SER A 580 -32.85 -2.04 -14.98
CA SER A 580 -32.20 -0.76 -14.71
C SER A 580 -32.07 0.07 -15.98
N ASP A 581 -31.82 1.37 -15.81
CA ASP A 581 -31.56 2.27 -16.94
C ASP A 581 -30.31 1.84 -17.73
N ASP A 582 -29.26 1.37 -17.05
CA ASP A 582 -28.07 0.80 -17.68
C ASP A 582 -28.40 -0.45 -18.53
N GLN A 583 -29.26 -1.34 -18.01
CA GLN A 583 -29.71 -2.51 -18.77
C GLN A 583 -30.50 -2.07 -20.00
N MET A 584 -31.44 -1.14 -19.84
CA MET A 584 -32.25 -0.61 -20.94
C MET A 584 -31.40 0.11 -21.99
N GLU A 585 -30.38 0.87 -21.58
CA GLU A 585 -29.49 1.58 -22.51
C GLU A 585 -28.57 0.61 -23.27
N THR A 586 -28.11 -0.46 -22.60
CA THR A 586 -27.38 -1.54 -23.26
C THR A 586 -28.26 -2.20 -24.33
N TRP A 587 -29.52 -2.47 -24.01
CA TRP A 587 -30.49 -3.02 -24.97
C TRP A 587 -30.76 -2.07 -26.14
N ARG A 588 -30.93 -0.76 -25.89
CA ARG A 588 -31.12 0.25 -26.94
C ARG A 588 -29.93 0.34 -27.87
N THR A 589 -28.71 0.33 -27.31
CA THR A 589 -27.46 0.40 -28.09
C THR A 589 -27.31 -0.82 -28.98
N GLU A 590 -27.59 -2.02 -28.45
CA GLU A 590 -27.49 -3.25 -29.23
C GLU A 590 -28.57 -3.32 -30.32
N PHE A 591 -29.79 -2.89 -30.02
CA PHE A 591 -30.88 -2.80 -30.99
C PHE A 591 -30.54 -1.83 -32.14
N GLN A 592 -29.97 -0.67 -31.81
CA GLN A 592 -29.51 0.29 -32.82
C GLN A 592 -28.38 -0.28 -33.68
N ARG A 593 -27.44 -1.03 -33.09
CA ARG A 593 -26.38 -1.72 -33.86
C ARG A 593 -26.99 -2.70 -34.87
N ILE A 594 -27.98 -3.48 -34.45
CA ILE A 594 -28.66 -4.44 -35.34
C ILE A 594 -29.39 -3.73 -36.48
N GLU A 595 -30.09 -2.63 -36.21
CA GLU A 595 -30.77 -1.83 -37.24
C GLU A 595 -29.78 -1.20 -38.24
N GLU A 596 -28.62 -0.72 -37.78
CA GLU A 596 -27.62 -0.06 -38.62
C GLU A 596 -26.73 -1.04 -39.40
N GLU A 597 -26.38 -2.19 -38.81
CA GLU A 597 -25.43 -3.16 -39.38
C GLU A 597 -26.10 -4.36 -40.08
N GLY A 598 -27.41 -4.55 -39.91
CA GLY A 598 -28.16 -5.65 -40.55
C GLY A 598 -27.76 -7.04 -40.06
N ASP A 599 -27.37 -7.14 -38.78
CA ASP A 599 -26.89 -8.37 -38.13
C ASP A 599 -28.09 -9.27 -37.73
N GLU A 600 -28.56 -10.11 -38.67
CA GLU A 600 -29.66 -11.07 -38.44
C GLU A 600 -29.32 -12.07 -37.31
N GLU A 601 -28.05 -12.39 -37.08
CA GLU A 601 -27.61 -13.39 -36.08
C GLU A 601 -27.66 -12.79 -34.67
N GLY A 602 -27.28 -11.51 -34.51
CA GLY A 602 -27.45 -10.75 -33.26
C GLY A 602 -28.90 -10.51 -32.85
N PHE A 603 -29.86 -10.53 -33.79
CA PHE A 603 -31.30 -10.39 -33.51
C PHE A 603 -31.91 -11.67 -32.94
N GLU A 604 -31.39 -12.86 -33.26
CA GLU A 604 -31.87 -14.11 -32.67
C GLU A 604 -31.29 -14.38 -31.26
N GLU A 605 -30.13 -13.81 -30.91
CA GLU A 605 -29.54 -13.91 -29.57
C GLU A 605 -30.12 -12.95 -28.52
N LEU A 606 -30.74 -11.84 -28.96
CA LEU A 606 -31.39 -10.81 -28.14
C LEU A 606 -32.83 -11.20 -27.75
#